data_AF-A0A852DLP5-F1
#
_entry.id   AF-A0A852DLP5-F1
#
_cell.length_a   1.000
_cell.length_b   1.000
_cell.length_c   1.000
_cell.angle_alpha   90.00
_cell.angle_beta   90.00
_cell.angle_gamma   90.00
#
_symmetry.space_group_name_H-M   'P 1'
#
loop_
_entity.id
_entity.type
_entity.pdbx_description
1 polymer ?
#
loop_
_entity_poly.entity_id
_entity_poly.type
_entity_poly.pdbx_seq_one_letter_code
_entity_poly.pdbx_strand_id
1 'polypeptide(L)'
;QVLLCASNQNNSIVECWSLRKEGLPVNNIFQQISPVVGDKQPMILKWRILSATNDLDRVSAVALPKLPISLTNTDLKVANDTKFFPGLGLALAFHDGSVHIVHRLSLQMMAVFYGSSSQRPVDEPALKRPRTTGPLVHFKAMQLSWTSLALAGVDSHGKLSMLRISPSMGHVLDMNMSLRHLLFLLEYCMVTGYDWWDILLHVQPSMVQNLVEKLHEEYMRQNAALQQVLSTRIVAMKASLCKLSSSTIARVCDYHAKLFLIAISCTLKSLLRPHFLNTPDKSPGDRLTEICSKITDVDIDKVMINLKTEEFVLEMTTLQSLQQLIQWVGDFVLYLLASLPNQGSPVRPGHSFLRDGASLGMFRELMVVIRIWGLLKPSCLPVYTATSDTQDSMSLLFRLLTKLWLCCREENHITEPDDALIDECCLLPSQLLIPNIDWLPINDGIISKLQNKQLVRLQFGKAPGLVGHTVSSQFDAFVRAPGQPKIDHLRRLHLGAYPTEECKSCTRCGCVTMLKSPNKVTAVKQWEQRWIKNCLCGGLWRKMPLSYS
;
A
#
# COMPACT_ATOMS: atom_id res chain seq x y z
N GLN A 1 13.79 25.72 12.59
CA GLN A 1 14.88 25.14 13.40
C GLN A 1 15.96 24.66 12.46
N VAL A 2 17.23 24.72 12.87
CA VAL A 2 18.39 24.27 12.11
C VAL A 2 19.23 23.39 13.02
N LEU A 3 19.70 22.25 12.52
CA LEU A 3 20.72 21.46 13.18
C LEU A 3 22.07 21.80 12.56
N LEU A 4 23.04 22.15 13.39
CA LEU A 4 24.43 22.33 12.97
C LEU A 4 25.22 21.15 13.52
N CYS A 5 25.97 20.47 12.65
CA CYS A 5 26.95 19.47 13.04
C CYS A 5 28.28 19.85 12.39
N ALA A 6 29.27 20.13 13.23
CA ALA A 6 30.62 20.46 12.81
C ALA A 6 31.57 19.40 13.35
N SER A 7 32.43 18.87 12.48
CA SER A 7 33.35 17.79 12.82
C SER A 7 34.75 18.15 12.35
N ASN A 8 35.75 18.01 13.23
CA ASN A 8 37.16 18.07 12.87
C ASN A 8 37.77 16.65 12.94
N GLN A 9 39.10 16.54 12.97
CA GLN A 9 39.77 15.24 13.00
C GLN A 9 39.57 14.47 14.31
N ASN A 10 39.34 15.17 15.43
CA ASN A 10 39.37 14.62 16.78
C ASN A 10 38.01 14.65 17.48
N ASN A 11 37.20 15.68 17.25
CA ASN A 11 35.91 15.86 17.91
C ASN A 11 34.84 16.41 16.98
N SER A 12 33.62 16.47 17.48
CA SER A 12 32.46 17.04 16.82
C SER A 12 31.62 17.84 17.82
N ILE A 13 30.89 18.79 17.26
CA ILE A 13 29.92 19.60 17.97
C ILE A 13 28.60 19.47 17.23
N VAL A 14 27.52 19.28 17.98
CA VAL A 14 26.15 19.28 17.44
C VAL A 14 25.33 20.32 18.21
N GLU A 15 24.69 21.21 17.47
CA GLU A 15 23.87 22.29 18.03
C GLU A 15 22.50 22.32 17.37
N CYS A 16 21.47 22.55 18.18
CA CYS A 16 20.11 22.78 17.70
C CYS A 16 19.77 24.27 17.82
N TRP A 17 19.41 24.90 16.70
CA TRP A 17 19.13 26.32 16.59
C TRP A 17 17.66 26.57 16.26
N SER A 18 17.09 27.65 16.80
CA SER A 18 15.76 28.12 16.47
C SER A 18 15.75 29.60 16.16
N LEU A 19 14.93 29.98 15.17
CA LEU A 19 14.71 31.38 14.81
C LEU A 19 13.55 31.91 15.66
N ARG A 20 13.82 32.90 16.50
CA ARG A 20 12.82 33.51 17.40
C ARG A 20 12.61 34.98 17.04
N LYS A 21 11.38 35.48 17.23
CA LYS A 21 11.09 36.91 17.20
C LYS A 21 11.46 37.49 18.56
N GLU A 22 12.34 38.48 18.58
CA GLU A 22 12.76 39.20 19.79
C GLU A 22 12.55 40.70 19.58
N GLY A 23 12.27 41.42 20.67
CA GLY A 23 12.18 42.89 20.63
C GLY A 23 13.53 43.47 20.25
N LEU A 24 13.55 44.32 19.25
CA LEU A 24 14.73 45.09 18.88
C LEU A 24 14.90 46.20 19.93
N PRO A 25 16.02 46.22 20.69
CA PRO A 25 16.28 47.32 21.60
C PRO A 25 16.51 48.59 20.77
N VAL A 26 15.57 49.53 20.85
CA VAL A 26 15.66 50.83 20.18
C VAL A 26 16.36 51.80 21.12
N ASN A 27 17.38 52.51 20.64
CA ASN A 27 18.06 53.53 21.42
C ASN A 27 17.06 54.58 21.93
N ASN A 28 17.22 55.03 23.18
CA ASN A 28 16.32 55.96 23.87
C ASN A 28 16.01 57.23 23.04
N ILE A 29 16.95 57.70 22.22
CA ILE A 29 16.77 58.86 21.33
C ILE A 29 15.64 58.64 20.32
N PHE A 30 15.48 57.42 19.79
CA PHE A 30 14.45 57.10 18.81
C PHE A 30 13.12 56.64 19.43
N GLN A 31 13.10 56.36 20.74
CA GLN A 31 11.86 56.00 21.44
C GLN A 31 10.90 57.20 21.54
N GLN A 32 11.42 58.43 21.60
CA GLN A 32 10.63 59.67 21.68
C GLN A 32 10.17 60.21 20.33
N ILE A 33 10.79 59.77 19.23
CA ILE A 33 10.56 60.27 17.85
C ILE A 33 9.60 59.35 17.07
N SER A 34 8.96 58.38 17.73
CA SER A 34 8.05 57.43 17.07
C SER A 34 6.58 57.76 17.35
N PRO A 35 5.97 58.77 16.68
CA PRO A 35 4.53 58.83 16.57
C PRO A 35 4.10 57.79 15.51
N VAL A 36 3.05 57.01 15.79
CA VAL A 36 2.25 56.23 14.80
C VAL A 36 2.62 54.74 14.54
N VAL A 37 3.55 54.08 15.24
CA VAL A 37 3.57 52.59 15.29
C VAL A 37 3.21 52.11 16.68
N GLY A 38 1.91 51.91 16.91
CA GLY A 38 1.29 51.75 18.23
C GLY A 38 1.88 50.63 19.10
N ASP A 39 2.03 50.91 20.40
CA ASP A 39 2.18 50.06 21.59
C ASP A 39 3.05 48.79 21.55
N LYS A 40 3.67 48.42 20.43
CA LYS A 40 4.44 47.18 20.28
C LYS A 40 5.86 47.48 19.79
N GLN A 41 6.83 47.15 20.63
CA GLN A 41 8.26 47.22 20.32
C GLN A 41 8.55 46.55 18.95
N PRO A 42 9.35 47.17 18.06
CA PRO A 42 9.71 46.55 16.79
C PRO A 42 10.40 45.20 17.02
N MET A 43 10.04 44.20 16.24
CA MET A 43 10.51 42.81 16.41
C MET A 43 11.51 42.44 15.32
N ILE A 44 12.60 41.75 15.70
CA ILE A 44 13.60 41.18 14.78
C ILE A 44 13.65 39.65 14.92
N LEU A 45 13.98 38.96 13.83
CA LEU A 45 14.24 37.52 13.86
C LEU A 45 15.70 37.26 14.22
N LYS A 46 15.94 36.54 15.32
CA LYS A 46 17.28 36.18 15.80
C LYS A 46 17.41 34.67 16.00
N TRP A 47 18.53 34.11 15.55
CA TRP A 47 18.88 32.71 15.81
C TRP A 47 19.33 32.55 17.27
N ARG A 48 18.77 31.55 17.95
CA ARG A 48 19.12 31.17 19.33
C ARG A 48 19.44 29.68 19.38
N ILE A 49 20.53 29.35 20.07
CA ILE A 49 20.87 27.97 20.43
C ILE A 49 19.82 27.49 21.43
N LEU A 50 19.21 26.35 21.14
CA LEU A 50 18.32 25.63 22.05
C LEU A 50 19.10 24.65 22.91
N SER A 51 20.07 23.97 22.31
CA SER A 51 20.93 22.97 22.94
C SER A 51 22.21 22.82 22.15
N ALA A 52 23.26 22.38 22.84
CA ALA A 52 24.54 22.06 22.26
C ALA A 52 25.10 20.82 22.98
N THR A 53 25.70 19.92 22.22
CA THR A 53 26.55 18.86 22.75
C THR A 53 27.94 19.06 22.17
N ASN A 54 28.85 19.40 23.07
CA ASN A 54 30.26 19.60 22.76
C ASN A 54 31.02 18.31 23.07
N ASP A 55 32.21 18.18 22.51
CA ASP A 55 33.13 17.05 22.79
C ASP A 55 32.58 15.68 22.41
N LEU A 56 31.79 15.62 21.34
CA LEU A 56 31.41 14.34 20.74
C LEU A 56 32.61 13.73 20.02
N ASP A 57 32.69 12.40 20.01
CA ASP A 57 33.54 11.68 19.07
C ASP A 57 33.21 12.10 17.63
N ARG A 58 34.16 11.88 16.72
CA ARG A 58 34.06 12.36 15.35
C ARG A 58 32.82 11.78 14.64
N VAL A 59 31.82 12.63 14.42
CA VAL A 59 30.60 12.33 13.67
C VAL A 59 30.95 12.21 12.18
N SER A 60 30.48 11.14 11.55
CA SER A 60 30.73 10.81 10.14
C SER A 60 29.51 10.97 9.26
N ALA A 61 28.29 10.86 9.82
CA ALA A 61 27.04 11.08 9.11
C ALA A 61 25.91 11.47 10.07
N VAL A 62 24.94 12.22 9.55
CA VAL A 62 23.75 12.66 10.29
C VAL A 62 22.50 12.30 9.48
N ALA A 63 21.47 11.78 10.13
CA ALA A 63 20.14 11.58 9.54
C ALA A 63 19.06 12.24 10.39
N LEU A 64 18.29 13.13 9.75
CA LEU A 64 17.20 13.85 10.38
C LEU A 64 15.86 13.11 10.22
N PRO A 65 14.97 13.15 11.23
CA PRO A 65 13.63 12.62 11.10
C PRO A 65 12.83 13.43 10.08
N LYS A 66 11.97 12.75 9.33
CA LYS A 66 11.08 13.36 8.33
C LYS A 66 9.63 13.47 8.80
N LEU A 67 9.27 12.73 9.86
CA LEU A 67 7.93 12.76 10.42
C LEU A 67 7.69 14.15 11.04
N PRO A 68 6.65 14.89 10.59
CA PRO A 68 6.35 16.20 11.13
C PRO A 68 5.72 16.02 12.51
N ILE A 69 6.50 16.31 13.54
CA ILE A 69 6.02 16.34 14.92
C ILE A 69 6.06 17.76 15.45
N SER A 70 5.00 18.13 16.14
CA SER A 70 5.00 19.34 16.95
C SER A 70 5.87 19.11 18.18
N LEU A 71 6.67 20.11 18.54
CA LEU A 71 7.65 20.03 19.62
C LEU A 71 7.24 20.93 20.79
N THR A 72 5.93 21.06 21.03
CA THR A 72 5.43 21.77 22.22
C THR A 72 5.66 20.93 23.47
N ASN A 73 5.67 21.58 24.65
CA ASN A 73 5.80 20.86 25.92
C ASN A 73 4.68 19.82 26.11
N THR A 74 3.48 20.10 25.61
CA THR A 74 2.35 19.16 25.67
C THR A 74 2.63 17.92 24.83
N ASP A 75 3.09 18.09 23.59
CA ASP A 75 3.40 16.97 22.69
C ASP A 75 4.53 16.10 23.22
N LEU A 76 5.58 16.73 23.77
CA LEU A 76 6.70 16.02 24.40
C LEU A 76 6.27 15.22 25.64
N LYS A 77 5.35 15.78 26.43
CA LYS A 77 4.77 15.06 27.57
C LYS A 77 3.97 13.84 27.10
N VAL A 78 3.09 14.01 26.11
CA VAL A 78 2.31 12.91 25.52
C VAL A 78 3.22 11.82 24.95
N ALA A 79 4.27 12.19 24.23
CA ALA A 79 5.25 11.23 23.70
C ALA A 79 5.94 10.44 24.81
N ASN A 80 6.31 11.09 25.92
CA ASN A 80 6.92 10.43 27.07
C ASN A 80 5.95 9.51 27.83
N ASP A 81 4.68 9.92 27.97
CA ASP A 81 3.65 9.14 28.66
C ASP A 81 3.25 7.90 27.84
N THR A 82 3.15 8.05 26.52
CA THR A 82 2.79 6.97 25.60
C THR A 82 3.99 6.14 25.12
N LYS A 83 5.21 6.63 25.31
CA LYS A 83 6.45 6.08 24.74
C LYS A 83 6.42 6.05 23.20
N PHE A 84 5.83 7.07 22.58
CA PHE A 84 5.84 7.25 21.12
C PHE A 84 6.97 8.19 20.70
N PHE A 85 8.07 7.63 20.22
CA PHE A 85 9.27 8.38 19.82
C PHE A 85 9.52 8.62 18.32
N PRO A 86 8.73 8.09 17.35
CA PRO A 86 8.91 8.46 15.94
C PRO A 86 8.93 9.97 15.74
N GLY A 87 9.91 10.47 14.98
CA GLY A 87 10.09 11.90 14.70
C GLY A 87 10.89 12.68 15.75
N LEU A 88 11.03 12.15 16.98
CA LEU A 88 11.74 12.82 18.09
C LEU A 88 13.25 12.58 18.07
N GLY A 89 13.71 11.48 17.47
CA GLY A 89 15.13 11.14 17.38
C GLY A 89 15.76 11.55 16.05
N LEU A 90 16.99 12.06 16.10
CA LEU A 90 17.89 12.13 14.94
C LEU A 90 19.05 11.14 15.13
N ALA A 91 19.60 10.61 14.03
CA ALA A 91 20.68 9.64 14.08
C ALA A 91 22.04 10.30 13.79
N LEU A 92 23.04 10.00 14.61
CA LEU A 92 24.44 10.37 14.44
C LEU A 92 25.26 9.09 14.27
N ALA A 93 26.04 8.98 13.20
CA ALA A 93 27.04 7.92 13.06
C ALA A 93 28.41 8.47 13.41
N PHE A 94 29.23 7.64 14.04
CA PHE A 94 30.56 8.00 14.51
C PHE A 94 31.64 7.18 13.82
N HIS A 95 32.84 7.72 13.80
CA HIS A 95 34.02 7.07 13.22
C HIS A 95 34.42 5.75 13.90
N ASP A 96 33.96 5.50 15.13
CA ASP A 96 34.15 4.23 15.83
C ASP A 96 33.19 3.11 15.35
N GLY A 97 32.25 3.44 14.46
CA GLY A 97 31.24 2.53 13.92
C GLY A 97 29.93 2.48 14.72
N SER A 98 29.82 3.27 15.79
CA SER A 98 28.58 3.41 16.55
C SER A 98 27.56 4.33 15.84
N VAL A 99 26.28 4.08 16.10
CA VAL A 99 25.17 4.93 15.68
C VAL A 99 24.35 5.30 16.90
N HIS A 100 24.27 6.60 17.21
CA HIS A 100 23.48 7.11 18.33
C HIS A 100 22.20 7.74 17.79
N ILE A 101 21.07 7.38 18.39
CA ILE A 101 19.83 8.14 18.25
C ILE A 101 19.78 9.12 19.41
N VAL A 102 19.73 10.42 19.10
CA VAL A 102 19.66 11.50 20.10
C VAL A 102 18.37 12.30 19.92
N HIS A 103 17.86 12.82 21.02
CA HIS A 103 16.63 13.59 21.02
C HIS A 103 16.82 14.93 20.28
N ARG A 104 15.93 15.25 19.36
CA ARG A 104 16.06 16.34 18.39
C ARG A 104 16.20 17.73 19.02
N LEU A 105 15.67 17.93 20.21
CA LEU A 105 15.79 19.20 20.94
C LEU A 105 16.89 19.15 21.99
N SER A 106 16.77 18.33 23.02
CA SER A 106 17.76 18.26 24.11
C SER A 106 19.11 17.68 23.72
N LEU A 107 19.24 17.02 22.55
CA LEU A 107 20.42 16.26 22.12
C LEU A 107 20.83 15.13 23.11
N GLN A 108 19.95 14.78 24.05
CA GLN A 108 20.17 13.67 24.96
C GLN A 108 20.10 12.33 24.20
N MET A 109 21.01 11.42 24.54
CA MET A 109 21.03 10.07 23.98
C MET A 109 19.72 9.34 24.30
N MET A 110 19.12 8.73 23.27
CA MET A 110 17.93 7.88 23.38
C MET A 110 18.25 6.41 23.15
N ALA A 111 19.12 6.10 22.18
CA ALA A 111 19.54 4.73 21.89
C ALA A 111 20.93 4.72 21.25
N VAL A 112 21.63 3.59 21.39
CA VAL A 112 22.93 3.35 20.76
C VAL A 112 22.92 1.99 20.08
N PHE A 113 23.46 1.95 18.86
CA PHE A 113 23.71 0.73 18.12
C PHE A 113 25.20 0.64 17.81
N TYR A 114 25.79 -0.52 18.08
CA TYR A 114 27.15 -0.81 17.68
C TYR A 114 27.15 -1.85 16.56
N GLY A 115 27.94 -1.61 15.51
CA GLY A 115 28.05 -2.52 14.36
C GLY A 115 28.52 -3.93 14.74
N SER A 116 28.26 -4.92 13.88
CA SER A 116 28.54 -6.34 14.13
C SER A 116 30.01 -6.69 14.40
N SER A 117 30.96 -5.78 14.16
CA SER A 117 32.37 -5.94 14.58
C SER A 117 32.58 -5.78 16.10
N SER A 118 31.55 -5.40 16.85
CA SER A 118 31.63 -5.07 18.28
C SER A 118 30.68 -5.87 19.18
N GLN A 119 29.80 -6.71 18.60
CA GLN A 119 28.93 -7.58 19.41
C GLN A 119 29.78 -8.67 20.07
N ARG A 120 30.10 -8.47 21.35
CA ARG A 120 30.65 -9.52 22.21
C ARG A 120 29.59 -10.61 22.38
N PRO A 121 29.91 -11.90 22.19
CA PRO A 121 29.11 -12.98 22.75
C PRO A 121 29.04 -12.78 24.27
N VAL A 122 27.85 -12.93 24.86
CA VAL A 122 27.58 -12.64 26.28
C VAL A 122 28.39 -13.55 27.23
N ASP A 123 29.01 -14.63 26.73
CA ASP A 123 29.63 -15.68 27.55
C ASP A 123 31.17 -15.84 27.44
N GLU A 124 31.92 -14.91 26.84
CA GLU A 124 33.40 -14.99 26.88
C GLU A 124 34.03 -14.07 27.94
N PRO A 125 34.90 -14.59 28.83
CA PRO A 125 35.66 -13.77 29.76
C PRO A 125 36.61 -12.85 29.00
N ALA A 126 36.80 -11.64 29.54
CA ALA A 126 37.55 -10.55 28.92
C ALA A 126 39.06 -10.84 28.79
N LEU A 127 39.44 -11.66 27.82
CA LEU A 127 40.81 -11.74 27.32
C LEU A 127 41.04 -10.56 26.37
N LYS A 128 41.90 -9.63 26.79
CA LYS A 128 42.34 -8.46 26.02
C LYS A 128 43.01 -8.91 24.71
N ARG A 129 42.22 -9.05 23.63
CA ARG A 129 42.78 -9.09 22.27
C ARG A 129 43.24 -7.68 21.87
N PRO A 130 44.38 -7.54 21.18
CA PRO A 130 44.87 -6.25 20.74
C PRO A 130 43.87 -5.62 19.75
N ARG A 131 43.62 -4.30 19.91
CA ARG A 131 42.84 -3.48 18.96
C ARG A 131 43.42 -3.68 17.56
N THR A 132 42.66 -4.29 16.67
CA THR A 132 43.03 -4.38 15.25
C THR A 132 43.14 -2.97 14.68
N THR A 133 44.34 -2.61 14.22
CA THR A 133 44.74 -1.30 13.65
C THR A 133 44.18 -1.05 12.24
N GLY A 134 43.09 -1.71 11.86
CA GLY A 134 42.41 -1.46 10.59
C GLY A 134 41.49 -0.25 10.66
N PRO A 135 41.21 0.44 9.54
CA PRO A 135 40.23 1.51 9.52
C PRO A 135 38.85 0.96 9.95
N LEU A 136 38.27 1.57 10.99
CA LEU A 136 36.98 1.16 11.52
C LEU A 136 35.86 1.41 10.49
N VAL A 137 35.01 0.41 10.30
CA VAL A 137 33.84 0.51 9.41
C VAL A 137 32.80 1.40 10.06
N HIS A 138 32.43 2.49 9.37
CA HIS A 138 31.44 3.45 9.85
C HIS A 138 30.59 3.99 8.71
N PHE A 139 29.40 4.49 9.03
CA PHE A 139 28.51 5.07 8.04
C PHE A 139 29.01 6.43 7.54
N LYS A 140 29.06 6.59 6.22
CA LYS A 140 29.39 7.85 5.53
C LYS A 140 28.15 8.64 5.10
N ALA A 141 27.04 7.95 4.90
CA ALA A 141 25.75 8.55 4.61
C ALA A 141 24.65 7.73 5.30
N MET A 142 23.65 8.43 5.82
CA MET A 142 22.50 7.82 6.47
C MET A 142 21.22 8.58 6.15
N GLN A 143 20.09 7.88 6.15
CA GLN A 143 18.78 8.49 5.97
C GLN A 143 17.71 7.71 6.74
N LEU A 144 16.91 8.45 7.53
CA LEU A 144 15.71 7.93 8.15
C LEU A 144 14.58 7.81 7.12
N SER A 145 13.79 6.75 7.28
CA SER A 145 12.55 6.55 6.55
C SER A 145 11.51 7.61 6.93
N TRP A 146 10.41 7.71 6.16
CA TRP A 146 9.40 8.76 6.36
C TRP A 146 8.74 8.70 7.74
N THR A 147 8.53 7.50 8.28
CA THR A 147 7.98 7.33 9.64
C THR A 147 9.07 7.20 10.71
N SER A 148 10.35 7.32 10.35
CA SER A 148 11.50 7.17 11.25
C SER A 148 11.62 5.80 11.93
N LEU A 149 11.01 4.76 11.36
CA LEU A 149 11.05 3.38 11.85
C LEU A 149 12.15 2.51 11.21
N ALA A 150 12.85 3.06 10.22
CA ALA A 150 14.02 2.45 9.61
C ALA A 150 15.09 3.50 9.31
N LEU A 151 16.35 3.09 9.39
CA LEU A 151 17.52 3.87 9.03
C LEU A 151 18.33 3.12 7.97
N ALA A 152 18.46 3.70 6.79
CA ALA A 152 19.35 3.18 5.75
C ALA A 152 20.68 3.91 5.83
N GLY A 153 21.79 3.18 5.72
CA GLY A 153 23.13 3.76 5.74
C GLY A 153 24.10 3.06 4.81
N VAL A 154 25.02 3.82 4.22
CA VAL A 154 26.14 3.30 3.41
C VAL A 154 27.43 3.48 4.19
N ASP A 155 28.16 2.39 4.40
CA ASP A 155 29.41 2.41 5.14
C ASP A 155 30.62 2.82 4.29
N SER A 156 31.78 2.98 4.94
CA SER A 156 33.05 3.32 4.31
C SER A 156 33.55 2.32 3.27
N HIS A 157 32.96 1.12 3.19
CA HIS A 157 33.25 0.11 2.17
C HIS A 157 32.19 0.07 1.06
N GLY A 158 31.22 0.97 1.06
CA GLY A 158 30.14 1.01 0.09
C GLY A 158 29.03 -0.03 0.34
N LYS A 159 29.01 -0.66 1.52
CA LYS A 159 27.95 -1.62 1.86
C LYS A 159 26.73 -0.88 2.39
N LEU A 160 25.58 -1.17 1.81
CA LEU A 160 24.28 -0.69 2.27
C LEU A 160 23.77 -1.56 3.42
N SER A 161 23.39 -0.92 4.53
CA SER A 161 22.76 -1.55 5.68
C SER A 161 21.43 -0.87 6.00
N MET A 162 20.47 -1.64 6.50
CA MET A 162 19.20 -1.13 7.01
C MET A 162 19.07 -1.53 8.48
N LEU A 163 18.83 -0.56 9.34
CA LEU A 163 18.58 -0.75 10.77
C LEU A 163 17.09 -0.49 11.03
N ARG A 164 16.45 -1.41 11.77
CA ARG A 164 15.08 -1.25 12.24
C ARG A 164 15.09 -0.45 13.54
N ILE A 165 14.28 0.60 13.62
CA ILE A 165 14.16 1.48 14.80
C ILE A 165 12.78 1.25 15.43
N SER A 166 12.73 0.79 16.68
CA SER A 166 11.46 0.58 17.39
C SER A 166 10.73 1.92 17.60
N PRO A 167 9.41 2.01 17.37
CA PRO A 167 8.63 3.20 17.72
C PRO A 167 8.78 3.57 19.21
N SER A 168 8.95 2.56 20.06
CA SER A 168 9.10 2.72 21.51
C SER A 168 10.54 2.87 21.97
N MET A 169 11.53 2.93 21.06
CA MET A 169 12.96 3.00 21.40
C MET A 169 13.43 1.92 22.40
N GLY A 170 12.81 0.74 22.39
CA GLY A 170 13.16 -0.38 23.25
C GLY A 170 12.32 -0.49 24.54
N HIS A 171 11.46 0.48 24.82
CA HIS A 171 10.48 0.35 25.92
C HIS A 171 9.49 -0.78 25.62
N VAL A 172 9.23 -1.62 26.63
CA VAL A 172 8.21 -2.68 26.59
C VAL A 172 6.85 -2.00 26.66
N LEU A 173 5.98 -2.33 25.71
CA LEU A 173 4.63 -1.80 25.63
C LEU A 173 3.63 -2.93 25.73
N ASP A 174 2.45 -2.64 26.27
CA ASP A 174 1.30 -3.51 26.10
C ASP A 174 0.88 -3.57 24.61
N MET A 175 0.07 -4.57 24.29
CA MET A 175 -0.40 -4.81 22.93
C MET A 175 -1.26 -3.65 22.39
N ASN A 176 -2.10 -3.04 23.23
CA ASN A 176 -3.02 -1.98 22.82
C ASN A 176 -2.27 -0.71 22.46
N MET A 177 -1.26 -0.32 23.24
CA MET A 177 -0.40 0.81 22.97
C MET A 177 0.44 0.57 21.71
N SER A 178 0.98 -0.64 21.55
CA SER A 178 1.71 -1.03 20.34
C SER A 178 0.85 -0.91 19.08
N LEU A 179 -0.38 -1.41 19.12
CA LEU A 179 -1.34 -1.30 18.03
C LEU A 179 -1.66 0.17 17.72
N ARG A 180 -1.89 1.00 18.75
CA ARG A 180 -2.18 2.43 18.60
C ARG A 180 -1.03 3.17 17.91
N HIS A 181 0.21 2.92 18.30
CA HIS A 181 1.38 3.53 17.68
C HIS A 181 1.48 3.22 16.18
N LEU A 182 1.28 1.96 15.81
CA LEU A 182 1.31 1.53 14.40
C LEU A 182 0.12 2.12 13.62
N LEU A 183 -1.05 2.18 14.24
CA LEU A 183 -2.25 2.74 13.63
C LEU A 183 -2.08 4.23 13.27
N PHE A 184 -1.55 5.06 14.18
CA PHE A 184 -1.28 6.47 13.91
C PHE A 184 -0.33 6.68 12.73
N LEU A 185 0.71 5.84 12.62
CA LEU A 185 1.65 5.91 11.51
C LEU A 185 1.02 5.44 10.19
N LEU A 186 0.14 4.43 10.22
CA LEU A 186 -0.62 3.98 9.06
C LEU A 186 -1.58 5.06 8.57
N GLU A 187 -2.32 5.70 9.47
CA GLU A 187 -3.20 6.84 9.16
C GLU A 187 -2.42 7.99 8.53
N TYR A 188 -1.28 8.35 9.14
CA TYR A 188 -0.39 9.37 8.59
C TYR A 188 0.04 9.03 7.15
N CYS A 189 0.49 7.80 6.90
CA CYS A 189 0.85 7.36 5.56
C CYS A 189 -0.35 7.34 4.60
N MET A 190 -1.55 7.01 5.09
CA MET A 190 -2.78 6.94 4.30
C MET A 190 -3.14 8.32 3.77
N VAL A 191 -3.06 9.35 4.62
CA VAL A 191 -3.38 10.74 4.26
C VAL A 191 -2.29 11.35 3.39
N THR A 192 -1.01 11.23 3.80
CA THR A 192 0.12 11.86 3.09
C THR A 192 0.51 11.17 1.78
N GLY A 193 0.17 9.88 1.63
CA GLY A 193 0.59 9.08 0.49
C GLY A 193 2.04 8.56 0.59
N TYR A 194 2.70 8.75 1.74
CA TYR A 194 4.00 8.10 1.98
C TYR A 194 3.87 6.58 2.08
N ASP A 195 4.93 5.90 1.69
CA ASP A 195 4.99 4.44 1.73
C ASP A 195 5.13 3.93 3.17
N TRP A 196 4.34 2.92 3.53
CA TRP A 196 4.25 2.35 4.88
C TRP A 196 5.14 1.11 5.09
N TRP A 197 6.06 0.82 4.18
CA TRP A 197 6.89 -0.40 4.24
C TRP A 197 7.68 -0.54 5.55
N ASP A 198 8.13 0.56 6.15
CA ASP A 198 8.92 0.59 7.38
C ASP A 198 8.06 0.27 8.61
N ILE A 199 6.77 0.66 8.60
CA ILE A 199 5.78 0.24 9.60
C ILE A 199 5.60 -1.27 9.58
N LEU A 200 5.53 -1.88 8.39
CA LEU A 200 5.33 -3.32 8.24
C LEU A 200 6.45 -4.16 8.89
N LEU A 201 7.66 -3.60 9.02
CA LEU A 201 8.76 -4.26 9.76
C LEU A 201 8.41 -4.51 11.23
N HIS A 202 7.46 -3.75 11.79
CA HIS A 202 7.09 -3.80 13.20
C HIS A 202 5.81 -4.58 13.48
N VAL A 203 5.02 -4.88 12.46
CA VAL A 203 3.76 -5.62 12.59
C VAL A 203 4.05 -7.10 12.80
N GLN A 204 3.60 -7.64 13.94
CA GLN A 204 3.63 -9.07 14.24
C GLN A 204 2.38 -9.77 13.66
N PRO A 205 2.44 -11.08 13.32
CA PRO A 205 1.28 -11.80 12.78
C PRO A 205 0.01 -11.68 13.63
N SER A 206 0.15 -11.73 14.96
CA SER A 206 -0.95 -11.58 15.92
C SER A 206 -1.59 -10.18 15.94
N MET A 207 -0.93 -9.16 15.39
CA MET A 207 -1.44 -7.79 15.31
C MET A 207 -2.27 -7.55 14.05
N VAL A 208 -2.13 -8.39 13.01
CA VAL A 208 -2.63 -8.13 11.65
C VAL A 208 -4.14 -7.91 11.63
N GLN A 209 -4.91 -8.81 12.23
CA GLN A 209 -6.38 -8.71 12.23
C GLN A 209 -6.85 -7.40 12.89
N ASN A 210 -6.34 -7.13 14.09
CA ASN A 210 -6.67 -5.92 14.86
C ASN A 210 -6.33 -4.63 14.12
N LEU A 211 -5.17 -4.57 13.44
CA LEU A 211 -4.78 -3.39 12.67
C LEU A 211 -5.69 -3.20 11.45
N VAL A 212 -6.06 -4.28 10.76
CA VAL A 212 -6.94 -4.21 9.58
C VAL A 212 -8.34 -3.74 9.96
N GLU A 213 -8.89 -4.20 11.08
CA GLU A 213 -10.19 -3.79 11.61
C GLU A 213 -10.17 -2.34 12.08
N LYS A 214 -9.25 -1.98 13.00
CA LYS A 214 -9.16 -0.61 13.51
C LYS A 214 -8.91 0.41 12.40
N LEU A 215 -8.00 0.12 11.47
CA LEU A 215 -7.76 0.99 10.31
C LEU A 215 -9.02 1.14 9.43
N HIS A 216 -9.85 0.10 9.35
CA HIS A 216 -11.12 0.20 8.65
C HIS A 216 -12.12 1.10 9.39
N GLU A 217 -12.25 0.93 10.70
CA GLU A 217 -13.15 1.74 11.53
C GLU A 217 -12.79 3.22 11.45
N GLU A 218 -11.51 3.58 11.56
CA GLU A 218 -11.06 4.96 11.46
C GLU A 218 -11.32 5.55 10.07
N TYR A 219 -11.20 4.73 9.02
CA TYR A 219 -11.59 5.12 7.66
C TYR A 219 -13.11 5.36 7.55
N MET A 220 -13.94 4.48 8.12
CA MET A 220 -15.41 4.60 8.06
C MET A 220 -15.94 5.79 8.87
N ARG A 221 -15.20 6.26 9.89
CA ARG A 221 -15.54 7.49 10.63
C ARG A 221 -15.33 8.78 9.83
N GLN A 222 -14.59 8.73 8.73
CA GLN A 222 -14.34 9.91 7.90
C GLN A 222 -15.57 10.29 7.08
N ASN A 223 -15.65 11.54 6.66
CA ASN A 223 -16.69 11.98 5.72
C ASN A 223 -16.55 11.31 4.35
N ALA A 224 -17.65 11.27 3.58
CA ALA A 224 -17.72 10.59 2.29
C ALA A 224 -16.66 11.07 1.27
N ALA A 225 -16.35 12.37 1.26
CA ALA A 225 -15.36 12.93 0.34
C ALA A 225 -13.96 12.38 0.62
N LEU A 226 -13.56 12.30 1.89
CA LEU A 226 -12.26 11.75 2.28
C LEU A 226 -12.21 10.24 2.07
N GLN A 227 -13.29 9.52 2.38
CA GLN A 227 -13.41 8.09 2.08
C GLN A 227 -13.18 7.82 0.58
N GLN A 228 -13.83 8.59 -0.30
CA GLN A 228 -13.66 8.45 -1.75
C GLN A 228 -12.19 8.59 -2.18
N VAL A 229 -11.48 9.61 -1.67
CA VAL A 229 -10.06 9.87 -1.98
C VAL A 229 -9.14 8.77 -1.46
N LEU A 230 -9.44 8.21 -0.28
CA LEU A 230 -8.59 7.21 0.38
C LEU A 230 -8.94 5.75 0.03
N SER A 231 -10.08 5.52 -0.62
CA SER A 231 -10.66 4.20 -0.91
C SER A 231 -9.67 3.16 -1.46
N THR A 232 -8.83 3.52 -2.43
CA THR A 232 -7.83 2.60 -2.98
C THR A 232 -6.64 2.39 -2.04
N ARG A 233 -6.24 3.42 -1.28
CA ARG A 233 -5.10 3.34 -0.34
C ARG A 233 -5.43 2.42 0.83
N ILE A 234 -6.63 2.53 1.40
CA ILE A 234 -7.06 1.66 2.51
C ILE A 234 -7.06 0.19 2.08
N VAL A 235 -7.56 -0.13 0.88
CA VAL A 235 -7.54 -1.51 0.35
C VAL A 235 -6.11 -2.00 0.17
N ALA A 236 -5.21 -1.17 -0.39
CA ALA A 236 -3.79 -1.52 -0.56
C ALA A 236 -3.04 -1.73 0.77
N MET A 237 -3.35 -0.92 1.80
CA MET A 237 -2.80 -1.07 3.15
C MET A 237 -3.28 -2.36 3.80
N LYS A 238 -4.59 -2.66 3.74
CA LYS A 238 -5.16 -3.92 4.24
C LYS A 238 -4.53 -5.14 3.56
N ALA A 239 -4.35 -5.09 2.23
CA ALA A 239 -3.64 -6.14 1.50
C ALA A 239 -2.20 -6.33 2.00
N SER A 240 -1.50 -5.24 2.32
CA SER A 240 -0.11 -5.30 2.82
C SER A 240 -0.03 -5.89 4.22
N LEU A 241 -0.98 -5.55 5.10
CA LEU A 241 -1.05 -6.07 6.47
C LEU A 241 -1.41 -7.56 6.45
N CYS A 242 -2.43 -7.96 5.69
CA CYS A 242 -2.89 -9.36 5.61
C CYS A 242 -1.82 -10.33 5.07
N LYS A 243 -0.79 -9.85 4.37
CA LYS A 243 0.38 -10.67 3.96
C LYS A 243 1.27 -11.11 5.11
N LEU A 244 1.20 -10.42 6.23
CA LEU A 244 2.08 -10.65 7.38
C LEU A 244 1.56 -11.75 8.31
N SER A 245 0.40 -12.34 8.02
CA SER A 245 -0.16 -13.48 8.74
C SER A 245 -0.67 -14.54 7.78
N SER A 246 -0.40 -15.81 8.08
CA SER A 246 -0.91 -16.95 7.31
C SER A 246 -2.43 -17.07 7.40
N SER A 247 -3.03 -16.70 8.54
CA SER A 247 -4.49 -16.77 8.75
C SER A 247 -5.29 -15.83 7.85
N THR A 248 -4.64 -14.81 7.26
CA THR A 248 -5.31 -13.77 6.46
C THR A 248 -4.87 -13.76 5.00
N ILE A 249 -4.07 -14.73 4.56
CA ILE A 249 -3.45 -14.71 3.24
C ILE A 249 -4.48 -14.73 2.09
N ALA A 250 -5.59 -15.46 2.26
CA ALA A 250 -6.68 -15.51 1.29
C ALA A 250 -7.31 -14.13 1.05
N ARG A 251 -7.51 -13.33 2.11
CA ARG A 251 -8.04 -11.96 2.03
C ARG A 251 -7.16 -11.05 1.18
N VAL A 252 -5.88 -11.35 1.05
CA VAL A 252 -4.96 -10.57 0.22
C VAL A 252 -5.33 -10.70 -1.25
N CYS A 253 -5.74 -11.89 -1.67
CA CYS A 253 -6.24 -12.14 -3.02
C CYS A 253 -7.47 -11.28 -3.31
N ASP A 254 -8.38 -11.23 -2.33
CA ASP A 254 -9.60 -10.46 -2.46
C ASP A 254 -9.33 -8.96 -2.55
N TYR A 255 -8.43 -8.42 -1.71
CA TYR A 255 -8.05 -7.02 -1.79
C TYR A 255 -7.35 -6.68 -3.12
N HIS A 256 -6.54 -7.58 -3.67
CA HIS A 256 -5.94 -7.37 -4.98
C HIS A 256 -6.97 -7.37 -6.11
N ALA A 257 -7.90 -8.33 -6.11
CA ALA A 257 -9.00 -8.35 -7.06
C ALA A 257 -9.88 -7.09 -6.91
N LYS A 258 -10.09 -6.58 -5.68
CA LYS A 258 -10.88 -5.37 -5.43
C LYS A 258 -10.20 -4.13 -5.99
N LEU A 259 -8.88 -4.01 -5.81
CA LEU A 259 -8.10 -2.93 -6.46
C LEU A 259 -8.20 -2.99 -7.98
N PHE A 260 -8.17 -4.20 -8.55
CA PHE A 260 -8.27 -4.38 -10.00
C PHE A 260 -9.67 -4.06 -10.53
N LEU A 261 -10.72 -4.49 -9.83
CA LEU A 261 -12.11 -4.14 -10.12
C LEU A 261 -12.33 -2.63 -10.09
N ILE A 262 -11.86 -1.94 -9.05
CA ILE A 262 -11.94 -0.47 -8.96
C ILE A 262 -11.23 0.17 -10.15
N ALA A 263 -10.03 -0.31 -10.50
CA ALA A 263 -9.28 0.21 -11.63
C ALA A 263 -10.00 0.01 -12.98
N ILE A 264 -10.58 -1.17 -13.21
CA ILE A 264 -11.38 -1.47 -14.41
C ILE A 264 -12.62 -0.58 -14.43
N SER A 265 -13.35 -0.48 -13.33
CA SER A 265 -14.55 0.35 -13.23
C SER A 265 -14.28 1.81 -13.55
N CYS A 266 -13.27 2.40 -12.91
CA CYS A 266 -12.85 3.76 -13.22
C CYS A 266 -12.43 3.93 -14.68
N THR A 267 -11.83 2.92 -15.30
CA THR A 267 -11.39 2.98 -16.70
C THR A 267 -12.59 2.92 -17.64
N LEU A 268 -13.44 1.90 -17.52
CA LEU A 268 -14.59 1.69 -18.40
C LEU A 268 -15.62 2.82 -18.26
N LYS A 269 -15.92 3.27 -17.03
CA LYS A 269 -16.82 4.42 -16.82
C LYS A 269 -16.24 5.73 -17.37
N SER A 270 -14.91 5.92 -17.35
CA SER A 270 -14.29 7.13 -17.91
C SER A 270 -14.35 7.23 -19.44
N LEU A 271 -14.71 6.13 -20.12
CA LEU A 271 -14.92 6.15 -21.56
C LEU A 271 -16.30 6.72 -21.94
N LEU A 272 -17.26 6.67 -21.02
CA LEU A 272 -18.62 7.15 -21.25
C LEU A 272 -18.62 8.68 -21.43
N ARG A 273 -19.38 9.17 -22.41
CA ARG A 273 -19.40 10.60 -22.76
C ARG A 273 -20.80 11.18 -22.63
N PRO A 274 -20.97 12.38 -22.05
CA PRO A 274 -22.28 13.02 -22.04
C PRO A 274 -22.70 13.35 -23.47
N HIS A 275 -23.98 13.15 -23.78
CA HIS A 275 -24.53 13.46 -25.11
C HIS A 275 -24.53 14.96 -25.41
N PHE A 276 -24.66 15.80 -24.37
CA PHE A 276 -24.56 17.26 -24.46
C PHE A 276 -23.41 17.78 -23.58
N LEU A 277 -22.51 18.57 -24.16
CA LEU A 277 -21.32 19.10 -23.47
C LEU A 277 -21.64 20.12 -22.35
N ASN A 278 -22.87 20.65 -22.32
CA ASN A 278 -23.29 21.74 -21.42
C ASN A 278 -24.30 21.32 -20.33
N THR A 279 -24.58 20.03 -20.12
CA THR A 279 -25.40 19.61 -18.97
C THR A 279 -24.53 19.53 -17.71
N PRO A 280 -24.74 20.37 -16.69
CA PRO A 280 -23.99 20.27 -15.44
C PRO A 280 -24.62 19.22 -14.51
N ASP A 281 -23.76 18.75 -13.61
CA ASP A 281 -24.01 18.07 -12.32
C ASP A 281 -23.64 16.58 -12.21
N LYS A 282 -23.85 15.72 -13.21
CA LYS A 282 -23.51 14.28 -13.09
C LYS A 282 -22.93 13.67 -14.36
N SER A 283 -21.83 12.93 -14.24
CA SER A 283 -21.26 12.19 -15.37
C SER A 283 -22.14 10.99 -15.75
N PRO A 284 -22.05 10.44 -16.98
CA PRO A 284 -22.74 9.20 -17.34
C PRO A 284 -22.43 8.04 -16.39
N GLY A 285 -21.18 7.98 -15.89
CA GLY A 285 -20.77 6.99 -14.89
C GLY A 285 -21.48 7.15 -13.54
N ASP A 286 -21.72 8.39 -13.11
CA ASP A 286 -22.47 8.67 -11.88
C ASP A 286 -23.95 8.33 -12.05
N ARG A 287 -24.54 8.65 -13.21
CA ARG A 287 -25.92 8.25 -13.55
C ARG A 287 -26.10 6.75 -13.56
N LEU A 288 -25.16 6.01 -14.16
CA LEU A 288 -25.16 4.55 -14.16
C LEU A 288 -25.15 3.99 -12.73
N THR A 289 -24.29 4.54 -11.87
CA THR A 289 -24.17 4.16 -10.45
C THR A 289 -25.50 4.39 -9.72
N GLU A 290 -26.12 5.56 -9.93
CA GLU A 290 -27.42 5.91 -9.36
C GLU A 290 -28.54 4.98 -9.84
N ILE A 291 -28.58 4.66 -11.14
CA ILE A 291 -29.61 3.78 -11.71
C ILE A 291 -29.42 2.34 -11.22
N CYS A 292 -28.20 1.80 -11.24
CA CYS A 292 -27.95 0.42 -10.80
C CYS A 292 -28.18 0.20 -9.30
N SER A 293 -27.97 1.24 -8.49
CA SER A 293 -28.28 1.20 -7.05
C SER A 293 -29.78 1.28 -6.75
N LYS A 294 -30.54 2.07 -7.54
CA LYS A 294 -32.00 2.22 -7.38
C LYS A 294 -32.79 1.05 -7.96
N ILE A 295 -32.39 0.55 -9.12
CA ILE A 295 -33.14 -0.49 -9.84
C ILE A 295 -32.67 -1.88 -9.41
N THR A 296 -33.59 -2.59 -8.76
CA THR A 296 -33.37 -3.93 -8.20
C THR A 296 -33.83 -5.06 -9.12
N ASP A 297 -34.25 -4.74 -10.36
CA ASP A 297 -34.66 -5.76 -11.32
C ASP A 297 -33.49 -6.68 -11.66
N VAL A 298 -33.80 -7.97 -11.76
CA VAL A 298 -32.84 -9.04 -12.05
C VAL A 298 -32.66 -9.25 -13.56
N ASP A 299 -33.52 -8.64 -14.38
CA ASP A 299 -33.41 -8.59 -15.83
C ASP A 299 -32.56 -7.38 -16.25
N ILE A 300 -31.41 -7.67 -16.88
CA ILE A 300 -30.45 -6.66 -17.31
C ILE A 300 -31.03 -5.68 -18.32
N ASP A 301 -31.91 -6.15 -19.22
CA ASP A 301 -32.45 -5.33 -20.30
C ASP A 301 -33.45 -4.31 -19.73
N LYS A 302 -34.19 -4.65 -18.66
CA LYS A 302 -35.04 -3.70 -17.94
C LYS A 302 -34.26 -2.62 -17.21
N VAL A 303 -33.09 -2.94 -16.67
CA VAL A 303 -32.20 -1.92 -16.07
C VAL A 303 -31.72 -0.96 -17.15
N MET A 304 -31.35 -1.48 -18.33
CA MET A 304 -30.83 -0.70 -19.45
C MET A 304 -31.82 0.30 -20.05
N ILE A 305 -33.12 -0.01 -20.05
CA ILE A 305 -34.18 0.91 -20.55
C ILE A 305 -34.16 2.27 -19.82
N ASN A 306 -33.62 2.31 -18.60
CA ASN A 306 -33.53 3.53 -17.80
C ASN A 306 -32.29 4.37 -18.13
N LEU A 307 -31.43 3.91 -19.06
CA LEU A 307 -30.19 4.57 -19.46
C LEU A 307 -30.31 5.16 -20.87
N LYS A 308 -29.62 6.30 -21.07
CA LYS A 308 -29.48 6.94 -22.38
C LYS A 308 -28.37 6.27 -23.17
N THR A 309 -28.71 5.39 -24.10
CA THR A 309 -27.73 4.57 -24.84
C THR A 309 -26.73 5.39 -25.65
N GLU A 310 -27.05 6.63 -26.01
CA GLU A 310 -26.17 7.55 -26.75
C GLU A 310 -24.90 7.90 -25.96
N GLU A 311 -24.96 7.85 -24.62
CA GLU A 311 -23.82 8.15 -23.74
C GLU A 311 -22.79 7.01 -23.68
N PHE A 312 -23.13 5.85 -24.25
CA PHE A 312 -22.35 4.61 -24.19
C PHE A 312 -21.71 4.25 -25.54
N VAL A 313 -21.91 5.07 -26.59
CA VAL A 313 -21.40 4.80 -27.93
C VAL A 313 -19.88 4.99 -27.97
N LEU A 314 -19.15 3.93 -28.32
CA LEU A 314 -17.68 3.90 -28.40
C LEU A 314 -17.17 3.30 -29.71
N GLU A 315 -15.93 3.63 -30.08
CA GLU A 315 -15.24 3.04 -31.24
C GLU A 315 -14.93 1.55 -31.02
N MET A 316 -15.00 0.76 -32.10
CA MET A 316 -14.82 -0.71 -32.03
C MET A 316 -13.40 -1.06 -31.59
N THR A 317 -12.41 -0.37 -32.16
CA THR A 317 -10.99 -0.53 -31.87
C THR A 317 -10.67 -0.30 -30.39
N THR A 318 -11.33 0.68 -29.76
CA THR A 318 -11.20 0.97 -28.34
C THR A 318 -11.71 -0.20 -27.49
N LEU A 319 -12.93 -0.66 -27.74
CA LEU A 319 -13.53 -1.77 -26.99
C LEU A 319 -12.74 -3.07 -27.15
N GLN A 320 -12.39 -3.43 -28.39
CA GLN A 320 -11.58 -4.62 -28.68
C GLN A 320 -10.21 -4.55 -27.98
N SER A 321 -9.58 -3.38 -27.91
CA SER A 321 -8.30 -3.22 -27.22
C SER A 321 -8.39 -3.43 -25.70
N LEU A 322 -9.57 -3.29 -25.12
CA LEU A 322 -9.86 -3.50 -23.69
C LEU A 322 -10.59 -4.82 -23.41
N GLN A 323 -10.74 -5.69 -24.42
CA GLN A 323 -11.48 -6.95 -24.30
C GLN A 323 -11.00 -7.82 -23.14
N GLN A 324 -9.70 -7.82 -22.85
CA GLN A 324 -9.12 -8.59 -21.74
C GLN A 324 -9.61 -8.13 -20.36
N LEU A 325 -9.92 -6.83 -20.21
CA LEU A 325 -10.51 -6.29 -18.98
C LEU A 325 -12.00 -6.63 -18.90
N ILE A 326 -12.71 -6.56 -20.03
CA ILE A 326 -14.13 -6.94 -20.14
C ILE A 326 -14.30 -8.44 -19.83
N GLN A 327 -13.46 -9.29 -20.41
CA GLN A 327 -13.43 -10.73 -20.16
C GLN A 327 -13.20 -11.02 -18.68
N TRP A 328 -12.24 -10.35 -18.03
CA TRP A 328 -11.98 -10.55 -16.61
C TRP A 328 -13.20 -10.25 -15.74
N VAL A 329 -13.99 -9.21 -16.06
CA VAL A 329 -15.24 -8.91 -15.33
C VAL A 329 -16.20 -10.09 -15.43
N GLY A 330 -16.43 -10.63 -16.64
CA GLY A 330 -17.31 -11.77 -16.85
C GLY A 330 -16.82 -13.04 -16.16
N ASP A 331 -15.53 -13.35 -16.30
CA ASP A 331 -14.90 -14.53 -15.69
C ASP A 331 -14.94 -14.48 -14.17
N PHE A 332 -14.69 -13.30 -13.58
CA PHE A 332 -14.68 -13.13 -12.13
C PHE A 332 -16.09 -13.28 -11.55
N VAL A 333 -17.11 -12.70 -12.20
CA VAL A 333 -18.52 -12.88 -11.79
C VAL A 333 -18.91 -14.36 -11.85
N LEU A 334 -18.58 -15.06 -12.94
CA LEU A 334 -18.84 -16.49 -13.07
C LEU A 334 -18.14 -17.30 -11.96
N TYR A 335 -16.87 -17.03 -11.70
CA TYR A 335 -16.12 -17.68 -10.62
C TYR A 335 -16.74 -17.42 -9.25
N LEU A 336 -17.12 -16.17 -8.95
CA LEU A 336 -17.70 -15.80 -7.65
C LEU A 336 -19.00 -16.57 -7.41
N LEU A 337 -19.92 -16.54 -8.37
CA LEU A 337 -21.21 -17.22 -8.28
C LEU A 337 -21.04 -18.74 -8.18
N ALA A 338 -20.17 -19.34 -8.99
CA ALA A 338 -19.87 -20.77 -8.90
C ALA A 338 -19.16 -21.16 -7.59
N SER A 339 -18.54 -20.20 -6.89
CA SER A 339 -17.94 -20.41 -5.58
C SER A 339 -18.94 -20.23 -4.43
N LEU A 340 -20.12 -19.64 -4.68
CA LEU A 340 -21.13 -19.38 -3.66
C LEU A 340 -21.57 -20.64 -2.90
N PRO A 341 -21.81 -21.81 -3.51
CA PRO A 341 -22.17 -23.02 -2.76
C PRO A 341 -21.09 -23.53 -1.81
N ASN A 342 -19.83 -23.15 -2.03
CA ASN A 342 -18.68 -23.67 -1.30
C ASN A 342 -18.29 -22.82 -0.07
N GLN A 343 -19.26 -22.28 0.68
CA GLN A 343 -19.01 -21.36 1.82
C GLN A 343 -18.30 -21.98 3.05
N GLY A 344 -18.09 -23.30 3.09
CA GLY A 344 -17.57 -24.00 4.27
C GLY A 344 -16.15 -23.61 4.72
N SER A 345 -15.40 -22.82 3.94
CA SER A 345 -14.08 -22.32 4.33
C SER A 345 -13.92 -20.81 4.06
N PRO A 346 -13.73 -19.98 5.11
CA PRO A 346 -13.56 -18.52 4.97
C PRO A 346 -12.19 -18.13 4.36
N VAL A 347 -11.33 -19.11 4.06
CA VAL A 347 -9.95 -18.92 3.60
C VAL A 347 -9.83 -19.11 2.08
N ARG A 348 -10.94 -19.07 1.33
CA ARG A 348 -10.93 -19.20 -0.12
C ARG A 348 -10.92 -17.83 -0.82
N PRO A 349 -10.11 -17.63 -1.88
CA PRO A 349 -10.20 -16.44 -2.72
C PRO A 349 -11.61 -16.25 -3.31
N GLY A 350 -12.10 -15.02 -3.24
CA GLY A 350 -13.44 -14.60 -3.61
C GLY A 350 -14.42 -14.54 -2.44
N HIS A 351 -14.10 -15.15 -1.28
CA HIS A 351 -15.06 -15.25 -0.18
C HIS A 351 -15.49 -13.88 0.36
N SER A 352 -14.57 -12.91 0.49
CA SER A 352 -14.95 -11.59 1.00
C SER A 352 -15.85 -10.81 0.03
N PHE A 353 -15.82 -11.12 -1.27
CA PHE A 353 -16.68 -10.45 -2.26
C PHE A 353 -18.14 -10.84 -2.13
N LEU A 354 -18.41 -12.07 -1.70
CA LEU A 354 -19.77 -12.60 -1.59
C LEU A 354 -20.61 -11.87 -0.52
N ARG A 355 -19.95 -11.12 0.37
CA ARG A 355 -20.57 -10.29 1.41
C ARG A 355 -20.31 -8.79 1.23
N ASP A 356 -19.72 -8.37 0.11
CA ASP A 356 -19.31 -6.98 -0.15
C ASP A 356 -20.24 -6.33 -1.18
N GLY A 357 -21.36 -5.78 -0.70
CA GLY A 357 -22.38 -5.15 -1.54
C GLY A 357 -21.85 -4.06 -2.46
N ALA A 358 -20.83 -3.30 -2.03
CA ALA A 358 -20.21 -2.26 -2.86
C ALA A 358 -19.48 -2.87 -4.07
N SER A 359 -18.71 -3.95 -3.87
CA SER A 359 -18.03 -4.63 -4.98
C SER A 359 -19.00 -5.37 -5.90
N LEU A 360 -20.02 -6.03 -5.34
CA LEU A 360 -21.08 -6.68 -6.13
C LEU A 360 -21.88 -5.67 -6.96
N GLY A 361 -22.20 -4.51 -6.39
CA GLY A 361 -22.82 -3.39 -7.10
C GLY A 361 -21.95 -2.89 -8.26
N MET A 362 -20.64 -2.79 -8.05
CA MET A 362 -19.69 -2.41 -9.09
C MET A 362 -19.65 -3.44 -10.24
N PHE A 363 -19.73 -4.74 -9.94
CA PHE A 363 -19.87 -5.75 -10.98
C PHE A 363 -21.18 -5.60 -11.76
N ARG A 364 -22.32 -5.35 -11.09
CA ARG A 364 -23.61 -5.11 -11.75
C ARG A 364 -23.53 -3.94 -12.74
N GLU A 365 -22.96 -2.82 -12.30
CA GLU A 365 -22.76 -1.64 -13.15
C GLU A 365 -21.93 -1.96 -14.40
N LEU A 366 -20.83 -2.70 -14.24
CA LEU A 366 -19.97 -3.06 -15.37
C LEU A 366 -20.65 -4.05 -16.31
N MET A 367 -21.42 -5.01 -15.79
CA MET A 367 -22.21 -5.90 -16.63
C MET A 367 -23.24 -5.13 -17.47
N VAL A 368 -23.93 -4.14 -16.90
CA VAL A 368 -24.85 -3.27 -17.67
C VAL A 368 -24.11 -2.53 -18.79
N VAL A 369 -22.96 -1.93 -18.49
CA VAL A 369 -22.12 -1.24 -19.49
C VAL A 369 -21.71 -2.18 -20.61
N ILE A 370 -21.19 -3.35 -20.26
CA ILE A 370 -20.71 -4.36 -21.21
C ILE A 370 -21.88 -4.88 -22.07
N ARG A 371 -23.09 -5.04 -21.50
CA ARG A 371 -24.28 -5.48 -22.23
C ARG A 371 -24.71 -4.44 -23.27
N ILE A 372 -24.75 -3.16 -22.90
CA ILE A 372 -25.04 -2.06 -23.85
C ILE A 372 -24.03 -2.09 -25.01
N TRP A 373 -22.74 -2.22 -24.72
CA TRP A 373 -21.71 -2.33 -25.76
C TRP A 373 -21.89 -3.57 -26.62
N GLY A 374 -22.26 -4.71 -26.04
CA GLY A 374 -22.52 -5.96 -26.74
C GLY A 374 -23.69 -5.89 -27.72
N LEU A 375 -24.76 -5.18 -27.37
CA LEU A 375 -25.88 -4.94 -28.29
C LEU A 375 -25.46 -4.11 -29.51
N LEU A 376 -24.58 -3.13 -29.31
CA LEU A 376 -24.03 -2.33 -30.40
C LEU A 376 -22.98 -3.12 -31.21
N LYS A 377 -22.20 -3.98 -30.53
CA LYS A 377 -20.98 -4.63 -31.03
C LYS A 377 -20.80 -6.00 -30.37
N PRO A 378 -21.38 -7.08 -30.90
CA PRO A 378 -21.38 -8.40 -30.25
C PRO A 378 -19.98 -8.95 -29.90
N SER A 379 -18.96 -8.61 -30.68
CA SER A 379 -17.57 -9.04 -30.44
C SER A 379 -16.93 -8.49 -29.16
N CYS A 380 -17.56 -7.54 -28.46
CA CYS A 380 -17.04 -7.01 -27.19
C CYS A 380 -17.62 -7.71 -25.95
N LEU A 381 -18.54 -8.66 -26.12
CA LEU A 381 -19.07 -9.43 -24.99
C LEU A 381 -17.98 -10.36 -24.43
N PRO A 382 -18.00 -10.67 -23.12
CA PRO A 382 -17.22 -11.76 -22.57
C PRO A 382 -17.60 -13.07 -23.27
N VAL A 383 -16.61 -13.88 -23.59
CA VAL A 383 -16.80 -15.18 -24.21
C VAL A 383 -16.88 -16.23 -23.11
N TYR A 384 -17.97 -17.00 -23.11
CA TYR A 384 -18.19 -18.11 -22.19
C TYR A 384 -18.18 -19.42 -22.98
N THR A 385 -17.60 -20.47 -22.40
CA THR A 385 -17.77 -21.84 -22.93
C THR A 385 -19.00 -22.44 -22.28
N ALA A 386 -20.13 -22.39 -22.99
CA ALA A 386 -21.41 -22.91 -22.52
C ALA A 386 -21.69 -24.31 -23.08
N THR A 387 -22.51 -25.08 -22.37
CA THR A 387 -23.02 -26.37 -22.87
C THR A 387 -24.18 -26.22 -23.85
N SER A 388 -24.74 -25.01 -23.99
CA SER A 388 -25.79 -24.66 -24.94
C SER A 388 -25.47 -23.36 -25.68
N ASP A 389 -25.58 -23.39 -27.01
CA ASP A 389 -25.32 -22.23 -27.88
C ASP A 389 -26.41 -21.14 -27.80
N THR A 390 -27.60 -21.47 -27.29
CA THR A 390 -28.73 -20.54 -27.17
C THR A 390 -28.79 -19.80 -25.82
N GLN A 391 -27.88 -20.13 -24.89
CA GLN A 391 -27.90 -19.59 -23.54
C GLN A 391 -27.34 -18.16 -23.49
N ASP A 392 -28.16 -17.19 -23.06
CA ASP A 392 -27.69 -15.86 -22.68
C ASP A 392 -26.98 -15.92 -21.33
N SER A 393 -25.70 -16.31 -21.37
CA SER A 393 -24.85 -16.46 -20.19
C SER A 393 -24.71 -15.16 -19.41
N MET A 394 -24.68 -14.03 -20.09
CA MET A 394 -24.53 -12.73 -19.45
C MET A 394 -25.78 -12.34 -18.66
N SER A 395 -26.96 -12.54 -19.25
CA SER A 395 -28.24 -12.32 -18.57
C SER A 395 -28.40 -13.24 -17.35
N LEU A 396 -28.05 -14.53 -17.50
CA LEU A 396 -28.04 -15.48 -16.38
C LEU A 396 -27.16 -15.00 -15.21
N LEU A 397 -25.91 -14.63 -15.52
CA LEU A 397 -24.96 -14.19 -14.50
C LEU A 397 -25.39 -12.87 -13.84
N PHE A 398 -25.95 -11.94 -14.60
CA PHE A 398 -26.47 -10.68 -14.04
C PHE A 398 -27.64 -10.92 -13.07
N ARG A 399 -28.54 -11.83 -13.41
CA ARG A 399 -29.68 -12.21 -12.57
C ARG A 399 -29.23 -12.78 -11.24
N LEU A 400 -28.30 -13.75 -11.26
CA LEU A 400 -27.75 -14.36 -10.05
C LEU A 400 -26.93 -13.37 -9.22
N LEU A 401 -26.09 -12.55 -9.88
CA LEU A 401 -25.33 -11.49 -9.22
C LEU A 401 -26.25 -10.47 -8.55
N THR A 402 -27.36 -10.10 -9.20
CA THR A 402 -28.33 -9.15 -8.64
C THR A 402 -29.02 -9.72 -7.41
N LYS A 403 -29.44 -10.99 -7.44
CA LYS A 403 -29.99 -11.67 -6.25
C LYS A 403 -28.98 -11.66 -5.09
N LEU A 404 -27.72 -12.02 -5.34
CA LEU A 404 -26.68 -11.99 -4.32
C LEU A 404 -26.40 -10.57 -3.81
N TRP A 405 -26.35 -9.58 -4.69
CA TRP A 405 -26.16 -8.18 -4.31
C TRP A 405 -27.28 -7.68 -3.40
N LEU A 406 -28.54 -8.06 -3.65
CA LEU A 406 -29.66 -7.67 -2.79
C LEU A 406 -29.49 -8.16 -1.35
N CYS A 407 -28.84 -9.31 -1.15
CA CYS A 407 -28.53 -9.83 0.17
C CYS A 407 -27.49 -8.99 0.93
N CYS A 408 -26.63 -8.24 0.22
CA CYS A 408 -25.48 -7.55 0.81
C CYS A 408 -25.45 -6.05 0.55
N ARG A 409 -26.48 -5.48 -0.11
CA ARG A 409 -26.52 -4.07 -0.53
C ARG A 409 -26.46 -3.11 0.65
N GLU A 410 -27.06 -3.49 1.78
CA GLU A 410 -27.14 -2.67 2.98
C GLU A 410 -26.09 -3.15 3.99
N GLU A 411 -25.04 -2.36 4.22
CA GLU A 411 -23.90 -2.75 5.09
C GLU A 411 -24.32 -3.14 6.51
N ASN A 412 -25.43 -2.58 7.01
CA ASN A 412 -25.94 -2.84 8.36
C ASN A 412 -26.89 -4.06 8.44
N HIS A 413 -27.34 -4.59 7.29
CA HIS A 413 -28.34 -5.65 7.19
C HIS A 413 -27.95 -6.65 6.10
N ILE A 414 -26.88 -7.40 6.34
CA ILE A 414 -26.47 -8.50 5.46
C ILE A 414 -27.38 -9.70 5.73
N THR A 415 -28.16 -10.10 4.73
CA THR A 415 -28.94 -11.34 4.77
C THR A 415 -28.16 -12.48 4.15
N GLU A 416 -28.38 -13.71 4.63
CA GLU A 416 -27.78 -14.89 3.99
C GLU A 416 -28.53 -15.21 2.68
N PRO A 417 -27.83 -15.69 1.64
CA PRO A 417 -28.45 -16.21 0.43
C PRO A 417 -29.48 -17.31 0.72
N ASP A 418 -30.61 -17.30 0.02
CA ASP A 418 -31.61 -18.37 0.13
C ASP A 418 -31.15 -19.66 -0.58
N ASP A 419 -31.74 -20.80 -0.19
CA ASP A 419 -31.42 -22.11 -0.76
C ASP A 419 -31.65 -22.13 -2.28
N ALA A 420 -32.66 -21.40 -2.77
CA ALA A 420 -32.94 -21.29 -4.19
C ALA A 420 -31.78 -20.65 -4.97
N LEU A 421 -31.21 -19.54 -4.50
CA LEU A 421 -30.05 -18.91 -5.13
C LEU A 421 -28.82 -19.83 -5.08
N ILE A 422 -28.61 -20.53 -3.95
CA ILE A 422 -27.50 -21.47 -3.79
C ILE A 422 -27.63 -22.62 -4.79
N ASP A 423 -28.81 -23.23 -4.91
CA ASP A 423 -29.10 -24.32 -5.85
C ASP A 423 -28.88 -23.89 -7.30
N GLU A 424 -29.33 -22.69 -7.68
CA GLU A 424 -29.08 -22.14 -9.01
C GLU A 424 -27.57 -21.95 -9.28
N CYS A 425 -26.80 -21.51 -8.28
CA CYS A 425 -25.35 -21.37 -8.39
C CYS A 425 -24.62 -22.72 -8.43
N CYS A 426 -25.14 -23.77 -7.77
CA CYS A 426 -24.63 -25.14 -7.83
C CYS A 426 -24.66 -25.70 -9.26
N LEU A 427 -25.62 -25.25 -10.08
CA LEU A 427 -25.78 -25.68 -11.47
C LEU A 427 -24.87 -24.94 -12.45
N LEU A 428 -24.18 -23.87 -12.04
CA LEU A 428 -23.33 -23.10 -12.96
C LEU A 428 -22.19 -23.93 -13.60
N PRO A 429 -21.44 -24.78 -12.87
CA PRO A 429 -20.37 -25.56 -13.47
C PRO A 429 -20.82 -26.60 -14.51
N SER A 430 -22.11 -26.98 -14.53
CA SER A 430 -22.66 -27.86 -15.57
C SER A 430 -23.19 -27.10 -16.80
N GLN A 431 -23.40 -25.78 -16.66
CA GLN A 431 -23.86 -24.91 -17.75
C GLN A 431 -22.69 -24.18 -18.44
N LEU A 432 -21.69 -23.78 -17.65
CA LEU A 432 -20.59 -22.93 -18.08
C LEU A 432 -19.25 -23.49 -17.56
N LEU A 433 -18.23 -23.48 -18.40
CA LEU A 433 -16.87 -23.77 -17.98
C LEU A 433 -16.38 -22.70 -17.00
N ILE A 434 -16.10 -23.09 -15.76
CA ILE A 434 -15.60 -22.17 -14.74
C ILE A 434 -14.14 -21.82 -15.05
N PRO A 435 -13.81 -20.52 -15.19
CA PRO A 435 -12.46 -20.10 -15.51
C PRO A 435 -11.51 -20.37 -14.34
N ASN A 436 -10.27 -20.75 -14.67
CA ASN A 436 -9.20 -20.83 -13.67
C ASN A 436 -8.60 -19.44 -13.47
N ILE A 437 -8.81 -18.85 -12.29
CA ILE A 437 -8.30 -17.52 -11.95
C ILE A 437 -6.91 -17.63 -11.33
N ASP A 438 -5.90 -17.05 -11.98
CA ASP A 438 -4.58 -16.84 -11.39
C ASP A 438 -4.68 -15.77 -10.29
N TRP A 439 -4.61 -16.22 -9.04
CA TRP A 439 -4.67 -15.37 -7.86
C TRP A 439 -3.29 -14.82 -7.51
N LEU A 440 -3.25 -13.50 -7.32
CA LEU A 440 -2.18 -12.82 -6.59
C LEU A 440 -2.57 -12.73 -5.11
N PRO A 441 -1.62 -12.66 -4.18
CA PRO A 441 -0.19 -12.40 -4.37
C PRO A 441 0.66 -13.66 -4.38
N ILE A 442 1.88 -13.54 -4.93
CA ILE A 442 2.96 -14.50 -4.68
C ILE A 442 3.70 -14.04 -3.42
N ASN A 443 3.82 -14.87 -2.40
CA ASN A 443 4.47 -14.51 -1.13
C ASN A 443 6.00 -14.62 -1.20
N ASP A 444 6.61 -13.76 -2.02
CA ASP A 444 8.08 -13.71 -2.20
C ASP A 444 8.75 -12.57 -1.42
N GLY A 445 7.96 -11.81 -0.65
CA GLY A 445 8.42 -10.63 0.07
C GLY A 445 9.43 -10.95 1.18
N ILE A 446 10.42 -10.07 1.35
CA ILE A 446 11.42 -10.19 2.43
C ILE A 446 10.80 -9.81 3.78
N ILE A 447 9.80 -8.92 3.80
CA ILE A 447 9.20 -8.38 5.04
C ILE A 447 8.56 -9.48 5.91
N SER A 448 7.81 -10.41 5.31
CA SER A 448 7.22 -11.54 6.05
C SER A 448 8.30 -12.43 6.69
N LYS A 449 9.47 -12.51 6.06
CA LYS A 449 10.61 -13.32 6.50
C LYS A 449 11.50 -12.61 7.53
N LEU A 450 11.46 -11.27 7.59
CA LEU A 450 12.22 -10.45 8.54
C LEU A 450 11.61 -10.40 9.95
N GLN A 451 10.46 -11.05 10.18
CA GLN A 451 9.82 -11.09 11.50
C GLN A 451 10.67 -11.84 12.54
N ASN A 452 11.42 -12.85 12.10
CA ASN A 452 12.47 -13.47 12.91
C ASN A 452 13.63 -12.48 12.97
N LYS A 453 13.95 -11.93 14.16
CA LYS A 453 14.95 -10.86 14.42
C LYS A 453 16.41 -11.19 14.01
N GLN A 454 16.61 -12.13 13.11
CA GLN A 454 17.90 -12.54 12.56
C GLN A 454 18.41 -11.51 11.54
N LEU A 455 19.73 -11.31 11.55
CA LEU A 455 20.40 -10.48 10.56
C LEU A 455 20.29 -11.13 9.17
N VAL A 456 19.66 -10.45 8.22
CA VAL A 456 19.57 -10.91 6.84
C VAL A 456 20.64 -10.21 5.99
N ARG A 457 21.49 -11.00 5.33
CA ARG A 457 22.46 -10.50 4.35
C ARG A 457 21.88 -10.66 2.95
N LEU A 458 21.78 -9.55 2.23
CA LEU A 458 21.26 -9.50 0.87
C LEU A 458 22.39 -9.10 -0.09
N GLN A 459 22.38 -9.67 -1.29
CA GLN A 459 23.28 -9.27 -2.37
C GLN A 459 22.45 -8.66 -3.50
N PHE A 460 22.87 -7.50 -3.99
CA PHE A 460 22.21 -6.85 -5.11
C PHE A 460 22.16 -7.79 -6.33
N GLY A 461 21.03 -7.81 -7.03
CA GLY A 461 20.81 -8.67 -8.19
C GLY A 461 20.54 -10.15 -7.88
N LYS A 462 20.80 -10.64 -6.66
CA LYS A 462 20.52 -12.03 -6.28
C LYS A 462 19.22 -12.13 -5.49
N ALA A 463 18.49 -13.23 -5.71
CA ALA A 463 17.39 -13.59 -4.83
C ALA A 463 17.94 -13.83 -3.41
N PRO A 464 17.22 -13.46 -2.34
CA PRO A 464 17.63 -13.77 -0.99
C PRO A 464 17.81 -15.29 -0.84
N GLY A 465 19.04 -15.76 -0.61
CA GLY A 465 19.30 -17.15 -0.26
C GLY A 465 18.77 -17.39 1.15
N LEU A 466 17.63 -18.07 1.26
CA LEU A 466 16.98 -18.29 2.55
C LEU A 466 17.22 -19.73 2.99
N VAL A 467 17.78 -19.87 4.18
CA VAL A 467 17.91 -21.14 4.89
C VAL A 467 16.54 -21.52 5.46
N GLY A 468 16.02 -22.67 5.01
CA GLY A 468 15.08 -23.52 5.74
C GLY A 468 13.93 -22.85 6.49
N HIS A 469 12.90 -22.41 5.76
CA HIS A 469 11.52 -22.59 6.26
C HIS A 469 10.81 -23.42 5.20
N THR A 470 10.93 -24.74 5.31
CA THR A 470 9.93 -25.65 4.75
C THR A 470 8.63 -25.38 5.49
N VAL A 471 7.80 -24.49 4.96
CA VAL A 471 6.43 -24.37 5.44
C VAL A 471 5.71 -25.63 4.97
N SER A 472 5.78 -26.70 5.74
CA SER A 472 4.77 -27.76 5.63
C SER A 472 3.49 -27.17 6.20
N SER A 473 2.49 -26.87 5.36
CA SER A 473 1.06 -26.75 5.74
C SER A 473 0.28 -26.06 4.62
N GLN A 474 -0.54 -26.82 3.90
CA GLN A 474 -1.80 -26.47 3.21
C GLN A 474 -1.90 -25.23 2.28
N PHE A 475 -0.87 -24.39 2.19
CA PHE A 475 -0.86 -23.10 1.47
C PHE A 475 0.10 -23.07 0.27
N ASP A 476 0.60 -24.24 -0.17
CA ASP A 476 1.39 -24.39 -1.41
C ASP A 476 0.65 -23.87 -2.65
N ALA A 477 -0.68 -23.71 -2.59
CA ALA A 477 -1.49 -23.14 -3.67
C ALA A 477 -1.14 -21.69 -4.05
N PHE A 478 -0.50 -20.92 -3.15
CA PHE A 478 -0.11 -19.52 -3.40
C PHE A 478 1.39 -19.33 -3.65
N VAL A 479 2.15 -20.43 -3.72
CA VAL A 479 3.57 -20.44 -4.08
C VAL A 479 3.69 -20.91 -5.52
N ARG A 480 4.18 -20.05 -6.43
CA ARG A 480 4.39 -20.49 -7.82
C ARG A 480 5.60 -21.42 -7.89
N ALA A 481 5.35 -22.68 -8.26
CA ALA A 481 6.41 -23.59 -8.63
C ALA A 481 7.16 -23.06 -9.88
N PRO A 482 8.49 -23.32 -9.99
CA PRO A 482 9.24 -23.02 -11.21
C PRO A 482 8.57 -23.67 -12.43
N GLY A 483 8.44 -22.94 -13.53
CA GLY A 483 7.84 -23.43 -14.78
C GLY A 483 6.32 -23.28 -14.91
N GLN A 484 5.62 -22.72 -13.91
CA GLN A 484 4.21 -22.36 -14.06
C GLN A 484 4.02 -21.17 -15.02
N PRO A 485 2.98 -21.19 -15.87
CA PRO A 485 2.70 -20.10 -16.79
C PRO A 485 2.46 -18.80 -16.03
N LYS A 486 3.08 -17.72 -16.49
CA LYS A 486 2.92 -16.38 -15.93
C LYS A 486 1.87 -15.62 -16.73
N ILE A 487 1.21 -14.69 -16.07
CA ILE A 487 0.26 -13.76 -16.67
C ILE A 487 0.76 -12.34 -16.42
N ASP A 488 0.60 -11.47 -17.41
CA ASP A 488 0.66 -10.04 -17.23
C ASP A 488 -0.59 -9.60 -16.46
N HIS A 489 -0.45 -9.29 -15.18
CA HIS A 489 -1.59 -9.05 -14.30
C HIS A 489 -2.31 -7.74 -14.60
N LEU A 490 -1.66 -6.79 -15.28
CA LEU A 490 -2.30 -5.54 -15.69
C LEU A 490 -3.00 -5.65 -17.03
N ARG A 491 -2.44 -6.44 -17.96
CA ARG A 491 -2.96 -6.61 -19.32
C ARG A 491 -3.83 -7.87 -19.49
N ARG A 492 -3.78 -8.76 -18.50
CA ARG A 492 -4.39 -10.10 -18.50
C ARG A 492 -3.95 -10.95 -19.69
N LEU A 493 -2.69 -10.81 -20.10
CA LEU A 493 -2.09 -11.56 -21.20
C LEU A 493 -1.27 -12.74 -20.65
N HIS A 494 -1.44 -13.92 -21.22
CA HIS A 494 -0.59 -15.07 -20.90
C HIS A 494 0.82 -14.85 -21.44
N LEU A 495 1.80 -14.93 -20.55
CA LEU A 495 3.23 -14.77 -20.87
C LEU A 495 3.96 -16.11 -21.04
N GLY A 496 3.29 -17.23 -20.70
CA GLY A 496 3.91 -18.55 -20.67
C GLY A 496 4.81 -18.75 -19.46
N ALA A 497 5.39 -19.94 -19.34
CA ALA A 497 6.28 -20.31 -18.24
C ALA A 497 7.60 -19.52 -18.25
N TYR A 498 8.05 -19.21 -19.47
CA TYR A 498 9.31 -18.57 -19.81
C TYR A 498 9.03 -17.35 -20.72
N PRO A 499 8.68 -16.18 -20.14
CA PRO A 499 8.33 -15.00 -20.92
C PRO A 499 9.53 -14.46 -21.70
N THR A 500 9.52 -14.51 -23.03
CA THR A 500 10.61 -13.95 -23.85
C THR A 500 10.73 -12.42 -23.76
N GLU A 501 9.64 -11.75 -23.36
CA GLU A 501 9.56 -10.30 -23.24
C GLU A 501 10.12 -9.79 -21.91
N GLU A 502 10.75 -8.62 -21.93
CA GLU A 502 11.23 -7.99 -20.70
C GLU A 502 10.06 -7.68 -19.75
N CYS A 503 10.11 -8.23 -18.54
CA CYS A 503 9.07 -8.06 -17.52
C CYS A 503 9.55 -7.25 -16.32
N LYS A 504 8.59 -6.65 -15.61
CA LYS A 504 8.77 -6.04 -14.29
C LYS A 504 7.82 -6.69 -13.28
N SER A 505 8.26 -6.79 -12.03
CA SER A 505 7.47 -7.33 -10.92
C SER A 505 7.31 -6.28 -9.82
N CYS A 506 6.13 -6.22 -9.19
CA CYS A 506 5.86 -5.32 -8.08
C CYS A 506 6.58 -5.81 -6.81
N THR A 507 7.33 -4.91 -6.16
CA THR A 507 8.07 -5.22 -4.93
C THR A 507 7.19 -5.51 -3.71
N ARG A 508 5.89 -5.16 -3.77
CA ARG A 508 4.92 -5.38 -2.68
C ARG A 508 4.03 -6.60 -2.90
N CYS A 509 3.68 -6.91 -4.14
CA CYS A 509 2.72 -7.99 -4.42
C CYS A 509 3.10 -9.04 -5.42
N GLY A 510 4.24 -8.90 -6.07
CA GLY A 510 4.67 -9.85 -7.07
C GLY A 510 3.87 -9.75 -8.38
N CYS A 511 2.93 -8.80 -8.53
CA CYS A 511 2.28 -8.53 -9.82
C CYS A 511 3.36 -8.44 -10.91
N VAL A 512 3.24 -9.27 -11.93
CA VAL A 512 4.11 -9.24 -13.11
C VAL A 512 3.41 -8.52 -14.25
N THR A 513 4.15 -7.71 -14.99
CA THR A 513 3.66 -7.06 -16.20
C THR A 513 4.83 -6.80 -17.17
N MET A 514 4.57 -6.78 -18.47
CA MET A 514 5.60 -6.47 -19.47
C MET A 514 6.08 -5.01 -19.32
N LEU A 515 7.37 -4.81 -19.58
CA LEU A 515 8.02 -3.50 -19.52
C LEU A 515 7.56 -2.61 -20.68
N LYS A 516 7.39 -3.19 -21.88
CA LYS A 516 6.92 -2.53 -23.09
C LYS A 516 5.53 -3.04 -23.44
N SER A 517 4.66 -2.12 -23.88
CA SER A 517 3.34 -2.51 -24.38
C SER A 517 3.44 -3.06 -25.81
N PRO A 518 2.78 -4.18 -26.12
CA PRO A 518 2.58 -4.60 -27.51
C PRO A 518 1.52 -3.75 -28.22
N ASN A 519 0.64 -3.06 -27.47
CA ASN A 519 -0.53 -2.37 -28.03
C ASN A 519 -0.29 -0.86 -28.17
N LYS A 520 -0.63 -0.30 -29.34
CA LYS A 520 -0.46 1.13 -29.65
C LYS A 520 -1.74 1.97 -29.52
N VAL A 521 -2.89 1.34 -29.26
CA VAL A 521 -4.20 2.00 -29.12
C VAL A 521 -4.22 2.93 -27.91
N THR A 522 -4.79 4.12 -28.07
CA THR A 522 -4.79 5.19 -27.05
C THR A 522 -5.40 4.76 -25.73
N ALA A 523 -6.51 4.01 -25.76
CA ALA A 523 -7.18 3.53 -24.55
C ALA A 523 -6.28 2.61 -23.71
N VAL A 524 -5.53 1.71 -24.35
CA VAL A 524 -4.56 0.84 -23.66
C VAL A 524 -3.39 1.64 -23.12
N LYS A 525 -2.88 2.62 -23.88
CA LYS A 525 -1.84 3.52 -23.37
C LYS A 525 -2.29 4.28 -22.12
N GLN A 526 -3.51 4.80 -22.11
CA GLN A 526 -4.08 5.50 -20.95
C GLN A 526 -4.23 4.57 -19.74
N TRP A 527 -4.69 3.33 -19.95
CA TRP A 527 -4.72 2.31 -18.91
C TRP A 527 -3.32 2.07 -18.32
N GLU A 528 -2.33 1.80 -19.16
CA GLU A 528 -0.98 1.46 -18.72
C GLU A 528 -0.22 2.62 -18.08
N GLN A 529 -0.43 3.85 -18.55
CA GLN A 529 0.20 5.05 -18.00
C GLN A 529 -0.12 5.25 -16.52
N ARG A 530 -1.32 4.84 -16.06
CA ARG A 530 -1.70 4.88 -14.63
C ARG A 530 -0.76 4.02 -13.77
N TRP A 531 -0.19 2.97 -14.34
CA TRP A 531 0.61 1.97 -13.65
C TRP A 531 2.11 2.03 -14.01
N ILE A 532 2.58 3.13 -14.60
CA ILE A 532 3.98 3.23 -15.03
C ILE A 532 4.93 3.28 -13.83
N LYS A 533 4.60 4.08 -12.80
CA LYS A 533 5.41 4.26 -11.59
C LYS A 533 5.16 3.18 -10.54
N ASN A 534 3.89 2.86 -10.30
CA ASN A 534 3.46 1.98 -9.21
C ASN A 534 2.48 0.92 -9.71
N CYS A 535 2.44 -0.21 -9.02
CA CYS A 535 1.42 -1.24 -9.18
C CYS A 535 0.08 -0.79 -8.56
N LEU A 536 -1.00 -1.52 -8.85
CA LEU A 536 -2.34 -1.36 -8.25
C LEU A 536 -2.32 -1.27 -6.72
N CYS A 537 -1.43 -2.02 -6.06
CA CYS A 537 -1.28 -1.97 -4.60
C CYS A 537 -0.35 -0.86 -4.10
N GLY A 538 0.07 0.07 -4.96
CA GLY A 538 1.00 1.16 -4.66
C GLY A 538 2.48 0.78 -4.58
N GLY A 539 2.83 -0.50 -4.78
CA GLY A 539 4.23 -0.94 -4.72
C GLY A 539 5.01 -0.57 -5.98
N LEU A 540 6.30 -0.25 -5.80
CA LEU A 540 7.21 0.08 -6.90
C LEU A 540 7.48 -1.12 -7.81
N TRP A 541 7.87 -0.84 -9.04
CA TRP A 541 8.30 -1.85 -10.00
C TRP A 541 9.79 -2.15 -9.89
N ARG A 542 10.14 -3.44 -9.97
CA ARG A 542 11.49 -3.94 -10.15
C ARG A 542 11.59 -4.68 -11.48
N LYS A 543 12.65 -4.45 -12.26
CA LYS A 543 12.93 -5.24 -13.47
C LYS A 543 13.20 -6.70 -13.09
N MET A 544 12.59 -7.64 -13.80
CA MET A 544 12.86 -9.07 -13.61
C MET A 544 14.16 -9.45 -14.34
N PRO A 545 15.03 -10.29 -13.77
CA PRO A 545 16.23 -10.76 -14.45
C PRO A 545 15.88 -11.64 -15.65
N LEU A 546 16.66 -11.56 -16.74
CA LEU A 546 16.47 -12.37 -17.95
C LEU A 546 16.67 -13.88 -17.74
N SER A 547 17.24 -14.30 -16.60
CA SER A 547 17.35 -15.72 -16.24
C SER A 547 16.05 -16.31 -15.67
N TYR A 548 15.02 -15.48 -15.47
CA TYR A 548 13.66 -15.89 -15.09
C TYR A 548 12.64 -15.71 -16.24
N SER A 549 13.13 -15.28 -17.41
CA SER A 549 12.41 -15.29 -18.69
C SER A 549 12.71 -16.56 -19.44
#